data_AF-A0A644VS52-F1
#
_entry.id   AF-A0A644VS52-F1
#
_cell.length_a   1.000
_cell.length_b   1.000
_cell.length_c   1.000
_cell.angle_alpha   90.00
_cell.angle_beta   90.00
_cell.angle_gamma   90.00
#
_symmetry.space_group_name_H-M   'P 1'
#
loop_
_entity.id
_entity.type
_entity.pdbx_description
1 polymer ?
#
loop_
_entity_poly.entity_id
_entity_poly.type
_entity_poly.pdbx_seq_one_letter_code
_entity_poly.pdbx_strand_id
1 'polypeptide(L)'
;MATKLQRLQTRLGSAATGKDDLLAELLLGAEEGIKSTCKRSTLPPEADTLIVRIAVIDFNRLGNEGQQSQSFSGVSESWIDGYPQDIQREIRQYNRARFV
;
A
#
# COMPACT_ATOMS: atom_id res chain seq x y z
N MET A 1 14.76 -15.14 -2.49
CA MET A 1 14.22 -13.77 -2.24
C MET A 1 13.08 -13.90 -1.25
N ALA A 2 13.05 -13.08 -0.20
CA ALA A 2 11.94 -13.09 0.76
C ALA A 2 10.66 -12.58 0.08
N THR A 3 9.51 -13.23 0.34
CA THR A 3 8.23 -12.85 -0.24
C THR A 3 7.73 -11.51 0.34
N LYS A 4 6.84 -10.81 -0.37
CA LYS A 4 6.21 -9.55 0.12
C LYS A 4 5.66 -9.70 1.53
N LEU A 5 5.02 -10.84 1.78
CA LEU A 5 4.43 -11.22 3.06
C LEU A 5 5.51 -11.35 4.15
N GLN A 6 6.63 -12.05 3.90
CA GLN A 6 7.73 -12.12 4.85
C GLN A 6 8.35 -10.75 5.15
N ARG A 7 8.48 -9.88 4.14
CA ARG A 7 8.97 -8.50 4.32
C ARG A 7 8.02 -7.67 5.18
N LEU A 8 6.71 -7.89 5.05
CA LEU A 8 5.67 -7.23 5.83
C LEU A 8 5.66 -7.73 7.28
N GLN A 9 5.65 -9.05 7.49
CA GLN A 9 5.75 -9.69 8.81
C GLN A 9 6.98 -9.20 9.57
N THR A 10 8.14 -9.11 8.90
CA THR A 10 9.39 -8.62 9.53
C THR A 10 9.25 -7.18 10.05
N ARG A 11 8.53 -6.31 9.32
CA ARG A 11 8.30 -4.92 9.73
C ARG A 11 7.29 -4.78 10.86
N LEU A 12 6.27 -5.64 10.88
CA LEU A 12 5.21 -5.63 11.89
C LEU A 12 5.58 -6.41 13.15
N GLY A 13 6.58 -7.28 13.09
CA GLY A 13 7.03 -8.10 14.21
C GLY A 13 5.88 -8.92 14.79
N SER A 14 5.72 -8.85 16.12
CA SER A 14 4.66 -9.56 16.86
C SER A 14 3.23 -9.16 16.47
N ALA A 15 3.03 -8.01 15.82
CA ALA A 15 1.69 -7.57 15.42
C ALA A 15 1.12 -8.40 14.25
N ALA A 16 2.01 -8.95 13.41
CA ALA A 16 1.67 -9.80 12.27
C ALA A 16 1.26 -11.23 12.65
N THR A 17 1.52 -11.66 13.89
CA THR A 17 1.25 -13.04 14.32
C THR A 17 -0.23 -13.38 14.15
N GLY A 18 -0.51 -14.43 13.37
CA GLY A 18 -1.85 -14.96 13.12
C GLY A 18 -2.72 -14.14 12.19
N LYS A 19 -2.15 -13.18 11.44
CA LYS A 19 -2.90 -12.29 10.53
C LYS A 19 -2.47 -12.42 9.06
N ASP A 20 -1.91 -13.57 8.68
CA ASP A 20 -1.33 -13.78 7.35
C ASP A 20 -2.32 -13.49 6.20
N ASP A 21 -3.58 -13.87 6.37
CA ASP A 21 -4.65 -13.62 5.41
C ASP A 21 -4.93 -12.12 5.24
N LEU A 22 -5.07 -11.39 6.35
CA LEU A 22 -5.21 -9.93 6.36
C LEU A 22 -3.99 -9.24 5.72
N LEU A 23 -2.78 -9.70 6.03
CA LEU A 23 -1.56 -9.15 5.44
C LEU A 23 -1.50 -9.36 3.93
N ALA A 24 -1.97 -10.51 3.45
CA ALA A 24 -2.07 -10.80 2.02
C ALA A 24 -3.12 -9.89 1.34
N GLU A 25 -4.28 -9.69 1.98
CA GLU A 25 -5.32 -8.78 1.49
C GLU A 25 -4.83 -7.33 1.41
N LEU A 26 -4.14 -6.83 2.45
CA LEU A 26 -3.56 -5.49 2.46
C LEU A 26 -2.51 -5.29 1.35
N LEU A 27 -1.67 -6.30 1.10
CA LEU A 27 -0.69 -6.25 0.01
C LEU A 27 -1.37 -6.22 -1.36
N LEU A 28 -2.47 -6.95 -1.53
CA LEU A 28 -3.25 -6.96 -2.77
C LEU A 28 -3.93 -5.61 -2.99
N GLY A 29 -4.61 -5.07 -1.97
CA GLY A 29 -5.24 -3.76 -2.03
C GLY A 29 -4.25 -2.63 -2.33
N ALA A 30 -3.06 -2.66 -1.70
CA ALA A 30 -1.99 -1.70 -2.00
C ALA A 30 -1.52 -1.80 -3.46
N GLU A 31 -1.36 -3.01 -3.99
CA GLU A 31 -0.96 -3.22 -5.38
C GLU A 31 -2.02 -2.70 -6.37
N GLU A 32 -3.30 -3.02 -6.15
CA GLU A 32 -4.40 -2.53 -6.98
C GLU A 32 -4.57 -1.01 -6.90
N GLY A 33 -4.42 -0.43 -5.70
CA GLY A 33 -4.47 1.01 -5.48
C GLY A 33 -3.40 1.76 -6.28
N ILE A 34 -2.15 1.27 -6.26
CA ILE A 34 -1.06 1.85 -7.07
C ILE A 34 -1.36 1.67 -8.57
N LYS A 35 -1.76 0.48 -9.02
CA LYS A 35 -2.09 0.21 -10.43
C LYS A 35 -3.18 1.15 -10.94
N SER A 36 -4.25 1.30 -10.17
CA SER A 36 -5.38 2.19 -10.45
C SER A 36 -4.92 3.65 -10.53
N THR A 37 -4.18 4.13 -9.53
CA THR A 37 -3.66 5.51 -9.47
C THR A 37 -2.71 5.82 -10.63
N CYS A 38 -1.79 4.91 -10.93
CA CYS A 38 -0.78 5.08 -11.97
C CYS A 38 -1.28 4.74 -13.38
N LYS A 39 -2.55 4.31 -13.51
CA LYS A 39 -3.16 3.82 -14.76
C LYS A 39 -2.27 2.78 -15.45
N ARG A 40 -1.75 1.82 -14.68
CA ARG A 40 -0.85 0.74 -15.14
C ARG A 40 -1.43 -0.62 -14.78
N SER A 41 -1.40 -1.55 -15.73
CA SER A 41 -1.79 -2.95 -15.50
C SER A 41 -0.71 -3.75 -14.76
N THR A 42 0.56 -3.35 -14.90
CA THR A 42 1.71 -4.03 -14.31
C THR A 42 2.63 -3.03 -13.61
N LEU A 43 3.17 -3.43 -12.46
CA LEU A 43 4.13 -2.65 -11.68
C LEU A 43 5.52 -3.28 -11.77
N PRO A 44 6.60 -2.47 -11.80
CA PRO A 44 7.95 -2.99 -11.75
C PRO A 44 8.22 -3.65 -10.38
N PRO A 45 9.19 -4.57 -10.29
CA PRO A 45 9.58 -5.20 -9.02
C PRO A 45 10.08 -4.19 -7.98
N GLU A 46 10.52 -3.01 -8.41
CA GLU A 46 10.92 -1.91 -7.52
C GLU A 46 9.74 -1.39 -6.68
N ALA A 47 8.51 -1.48 -7.20
CA ALA A 47 7.29 -1.08 -6.50
C ALA A 47 6.93 -2.05 -5.35
N ASP A 48 7.55 -3.23 -5.28
CA ASP A 48 7.37 -4.19 -4.18
C ASP A 48 7.63 -3.56 -2.81
N THR A 49 8.69 -2.75 -2.72
CA THR A 49 9.04 -2.06 -1.49
C THR A 49 7.98 -1.02 -1.11
N LEU A 50 7.41 -0.31 -2.09
CA LEU A 50 6.33 0.65 -1.89
C LEU A 50 5.04 -0.04 -1.43
N ILE A 51 4.65 -1.14 -2.08
CA ILE A 51 3.47 -1.95 -1.72
C ILE A 51 3.57 -2.38 -0.25
N VAL A 52 4.72 -2.91 0.18
CA VAL A 52 4.90 -3.33 1.58
C VAL A 52 4.83 -2.15 2.55
N ARG A 53 5.36 -0.98 2.17
CA ARG A 53 5.26 0.24 3.02
C ARG A 53 3.81 0.70 3.18
N ILE A 54 3.03 0.67 2.11
CA ILE A 54 1.61 1.01 2.13
C ILE A 54 0.84 0.04 3.03
N ALA A 55 1.06 -1.27 2.86
CA ALA A 55 0.42 -2.29 3.69
C ALA A 55 0.75 -2.14 5.19
N VAL A 56 1.96 -1.69 5.56
CA VAL A 56 2.28 -1.35 6.97
C VAL A 56 1.43 -0.18 7.46
N ILE A 57 1.25 0.86 6.65
CA ILE A 57 0.45 2.03 7.01
C ILE A 57 -1.02 1.62 7.21
N ASP A 58 -1.58 0.85 6.26
CA ASP A 58 -2.97 0.39 6.36
C ASP A 58 -3.19 -0.55 7.54
N PHE A 59 -2.25 -1.45 7.81
CA PHE A 59 -2.30 -2.29 9.01
C PHE A 59 -2.32 -1.45 10.30
N ASN A 60 -1.46 -0.44 10.39
CA ASN A 60 -1.43 0.45 11.54
C ASN A 60 -2.70 1.30 11.66
N ARG A 61 -3.32 1.67 10.52
CA ARG A 61 -4.61 2.39 10.51
C ARG A 61 -5.75 1.52 11.01
N LEU A 62 -5.83 0.25 10.61
CA LEU A 62 -6.81 -0.70 11.12
C LEU A 62 -6.73 -0.84 12.65
N GLY A 63 -5.52 -0.88 13.19
CA GLY A 63 -5.31 -0.87 14.65
C GLY A 63 -5.70 0.45 15.35
N ASN A 64 -5.84 1.54 14.59
CA ASN A 64 -6.10 2.90 15.06
C ASN A 64 -7.53 3.40 14.69
N GLU A 65 -8.43 2.52 14.24
CA GLU A 65 -9.81 2.83 13.82
C GLU A 65 -10.70 3.44 14.91
N GLY A 66 -10.19 3.59 16.14
CA GLY A 66 -10.84 4.41 17.17
C GLY A 66 -10.83 5.92 16.91
N GLN A 67 -10.06 6.47 15.94
CA GLN A 67 -9.94 7.93 15.77
C GLN A 67 -10.17 8.53 14.38
N GLN A 68 -10.10 7.80 13.27
CA GLN A 68 -10.45 8.37 11.97
C GLN A 68 -11.07 7.32 11.06
N SER A 69 -12.39 7.23 11.10
CA SER A 69 -13.17 6.56 10.08
C SER A 69 -13.10 7.38 8.80
N GLN A 70 -12.28 6.97 7.84
CA GLN A 70 -12.48 7.33 6.44
C GLN A 70 -12.33 6.08 5.59
N SER A 71 -13.50 5.54 5.23
CA SER A 71 -13.63 4.54 4.18
C SER A 71 -13.17 5.17 2.86
N PHE A 72 -11.94 4.90 2.45
CA PHE A 72 -11.45 5.25 1.11
C PHE A 72 -11.99 4.26 0.06
N SER A 73 -13.32 4.20 -0.04
CA SER A 73 -14.01 3.69 -1.23
C SER A 73 -14.15 4.84 -2.22
N GLY A 74 -13.03 5.28 -2.81
CA GLY A 74 -12.99 6.45 -3.70
C GLY A 74 -11.90 6.33 -4.74
N VAL A 75 -12.32 6.17 -6.00
CA VAL A 75 -11.50 5.82 -7.17
C VAL A 75 -10.35 6.81 -7.42
N SER A 76 -9.16 6.22 -7.62
CA SER A 76 -7.91 6.68 -8.25
C SER A 76 -7.17 7.95 -7.77
N GLU A 77 -7.82 9.03 -7.36
CA GLU A 77 -7.11 10.24 -6.89
C GLU A 77 -7.25 10.46 -5.39
N SER A 78 -8.42 10.17 -4.83
CA SER A 78 -8.64 10.24 -3.39
C SER A 78 -7.88 9.16 -2.64
N TRP A 79 -7.65 7.98 -3.22
CA TRP A 79 -6.97 6.87 -2.54
C TRP A 79 -5.60 7.26 -1.94
N ILE A 80 -4.84 8.12 -2.63
CA ILE A 80 -3.51 8.53 -2.14
C ILE A 80 -3.54 9.65 -1.09
N ASP A 81 -4.67 10.36 -0.95
CA ASP A 81 -4.76 11.61 -0.16
C ASP A 81 -4.46 11.39 1.33
N GLY A 82 -4.85 10.24 1.89
CA GLY A 82 -4.58 9.90 3.28
C GLY A 82 -3.11 9.54 3.58
N TYR A 83 -2.28 9.25 2.58
CA TYR A 83 -0.90 8.78 2.80
C TYR A 83 0.09 9.92 2.98
N PRO A 84 1.24 9.67 3.66
CA PRO A 84 2.32 10.66 3.75
C PRO A 84 2.80 11.13 2.37
N GLN A 85 3.20 12.41 2.26
CA GLN A 85 3.65 13.00 0.99
C GLN A 85 4.79 12.23 0.30
N ASP A 86 5.67 11.59 1.07
CA ASP A 86 6.74 10.75 0.55
C ASP A 86 6.20 9.54 -0.25
N ILE A 87 5.20 8.84 0.32
CA ILE A 87 4.51 7.71 -0.33
C ILE A 87 3.76 8.20 -1.55
N GLN A 88 3.03 9.32 -1.44
CA GLN A 88 2.33 9.90 -2.58
C GLN A 88 3.29 10.23 -3.75
N ARG A 89 4.47 10.78 -3.44
CA ARG A 89 5.50 11.10 -4.44
C ARG A 89 6.04 9.84 -5.11
N GLU A 90 6.33 8.80 -4.34
CA GLU A 90 6.75 7.50 -4.90
C GLU A 90 5.67 6.87 -5.77
N ILE A 91 4.40 6.90 -5.37
CA ILE A 91 3.30 6.40 -6.22
C ILE A 91 3.29 7.16 -7.55
N ARG A 92 3.32 8.49 -7.48
CA ARG A 92 3.31 9.35 -8.68
C ARG A 92 4.53 9.15 -9.60
N GLN A 93 5.66 8.66 -9.09
CA GLN A 93 6.83 8.33 -9.91
C GLN A 93 6.56 7.20 -10.90
N TYR A 94 5.63 6.30 -10.56
CA TYR A 94 5.22 5.19 -11.41
C TYR A 94 4.10 5.57 -12.39
N ASN A 95 3.56 6.79 -12.30
CA ASN A 95 2.52 7.27 -13.20
C ASN A 95 3.10 7.50 -14.61
N ARG A 96 2.49 6.86 -15.62
CA ARG A 96 2.90 7.01 -17.03
C ARG A 96 2.83 8.44 -17.54
N ALA A 97 2.03 9.31 -16.91
CA ALA A 97 1.79 10.67 -17.38
C ALA A 97 3.00 11.63 -17.27
N ARG A 98 4.09 11.23 -16.60
CA ARG A 98 5.25 12.12 -16.36
C ARG A 98 6.45 11.88 -17.30
N PHE A 99 6.35 10.93 -18.22
CA PHE A 99 7.30 10.87 -19.33
C PHE A 99 6.77 11.77 -20.47
N VAL A 100 7.09 13.06 -20.38
CA VAL A 100 7.13 14.02 -21.51
C VAL A 100 8.59 14.20 -21.89
#